data_AF-A0AAV1I4J0-F1
#
_entry.id   AF-A0AAV1I4J0-F1
#
_cell.length_a   1.000
_cell.length_b   1.000
_cell.length_c   1.000
_cell.angle_alpha   90.00
_cell.angle_beta   90.00
_cell.angle_gamma   90.00
#
_symmetry.space_group_name_H-M   'P 1'
#
loop_
_entity.id
_entity.type
_entity.pdbx_description
1 polymer ?
#
loop_
_entity_poly.entity_id
_entity_poly.type
_entity_poly.pdbx_seq_one_letter_code
_entity_poly.pdbx_strand_id
1 'polypeptide(L)'
;MIIAHSRGAILHKGLTPQSVWKHLCSAIPGRKQAIQGDSSAILKRPVEPGPEDCCQSGCLECVWEVYRRDLADYNTQLAKRQGKPPPKPAADPFADLERKIAQQEKHRQELEAGAPKADRRTGHAKDAP
;
A
#
# COMPACT_ATOMS: atom_id res chain seq x y z
N MET A 1 21.23 -75.82 -16.27
CA MET A 1 22.07 -75.04 -15.35
C MET A 1 21.77 -73.56 -15.56
N ILE A 2 21.40 -72.87 -14.49
CA ILE A 2 20.91 -71.48 -14.48
C ILE A 2 22.13 -70.54 -14.48
N ILE A 3 22.23 -69.62 -15.43
CA ILE A 3 23.13 -68.45 -15.32
C ILE A 3 22.27 -67.19 -15.34
N ALA A 4 21.93 -66.76 -14.12
CA ALA A 4 21.25 -65.51 -13.84
C ALA A 4 22.19 -64.34 -14.20
N HIS A 5 21.85 -63.58 -15.23
CA HIS A 5 22.55 -62.35 -15.56
C HIS A 5 21.98 -61.21 -14.71
N SER A 6 22.74 -60.86 -13.66
CA SER A 6 22.47 -59.73 -12.77
C SER A 6 22.77 -58.42 -13.51
N ARG A 7 21.72 -57.69 -13.92
CA ARG A 7 21.85 -56.33 -14.48
C ARG A 7 21.76 -55.31 -13.34
N GLY A 8 22.92 -54.95 -12.76
CA GLY A 8 23.04 -53.81 -11.88
C GLY A 8 22.96 -52.50 -12.67
N ALA A 9 21.81 -51.83 -12.62
CA ALA A 9 21.63 -50.50 -13.17
C ALA A 9 22.15 -49.45 -12.18
N ILE A 10 23.26 -48.79 -12.53
CA ILE A 10 23.74 -47.59 -11.84
C ILE A 10 22.81 -46.43 -12.25
N LEU A 11 21.78 -46.19 -11.46
CA LEU A 11 20.93 -45.01 -11.56
C LEU A 11 21.70 -43.80 -11.01
N HIS A 12 22.19 -42.95 -11.92
CA HIS A 12 22.61 -41.59 -11.61
C HIS A 12 21.36 -40.81 -11.15
N LYS A 13 21.26 -40.56 -9.84
CA LYS A 13 20.18 -39.76 -9.27
C LYS A 13 20.32 -38.32 -9.75
N GLY A 14 19.33 -37.88 -10.51
CA GLY A 14 19.20 -36.53 -11.02
C GLY A 14 19.16 -35.49 -9.90
N LEU A 15 19.97 -34.44 -10.11
CA LEU A 15 19.83 -33.16 -9.44
C LEU A 15 18.48 -32.55 -9.84
N THR A 16 17.57 -32.41 -8.89
CA THR A 16 16.31 -31.70 -9.09
C THR A 16 16.53 -30.20 -8.91
N PRO A 17 15.87 -29.35 -9.73
CA PRO A 17 16.02 -27.88 -9.70
C PRO A 17 15.47 -27.20 -8.43
N GLN A 18 14.85 -27.94 -7.50
CA GLN A 18 14.34 -27.40 -6.22
C GLN A 18 15.43 -27.24 -5.14
N SER A 19 16.59 -27.88 -5.29
CA SER A 19 17.63 -27.86 -4.25
C SER A 19 18.57 -26.65 -4.30
N VAL A 20 18.56 -25.86 -5.38
CA VAL A 20 19.45 -24.69 -5.54
C VAL A 20 19.00 -23.53 -4.63
N TRP A 21 17.71 -23.38 -4.36
CA TRP A 21 17.19 -22.33 -3.46
C TRP A 21 17.51 -22.56 -1.97
N LYS A 22 17.76 -23.81 -1.55
CA LYS A 22 18.05 -24.11 -0.13
C LYS A 22 19.48 -23.73 0.28
N HIS A 23 20.38 -23.55 -0.68
CA HIS A 23 21.80 -23.30 -0.42
C HIS A 23 22.24 -21.86 -0.68
N LEU A 24 21.40 -21.01 -1.28
CA LEU A 24 21.73 -19.60 -1.52
C LEU A 24 21.40 -18.67 -0.33
N CYS A 25 20.73 -19.16 0.72
CA CYS A 25 20.32 -18.35 1.88
C CYS A 25 21.24 -18.45 3.12
N SER A 26 22.31 -19.24 3.11
CA SER A 26 23.07 -19.55 4.35
C SER A 26 24.42 -18.85 4.53
N ALA A 27 24.72 -17.76 3.81
CA ALA A 27 26.06 -17.13 3.87
C ALA A 27 26.05 -15.60 4.01
N ILE A 28 25.27 -15.03 4.94
CA ILE A 28 25.54 -13.68 5.47
C ILE A 28 25.87 -13.79 6.97
N PRO A 29 27.15 -13.97 7.34
CA PRO A 29 27.58 -13.81 8.72
C PRO A 29 27.76 -12.30 9.00
N GLY A 30 26.75 -11.65 9.57
CA GLY A 30 26.89 -10.23 9.88
C GLY A 30 25.70 -9.48 10.47
N ARG A 31 24.58 -10.12 10.79
CA ARG A 31 23.42 -9.43 11.38
C ARG A 31 23.45 -9.49 12.91
N LYS A 32 24.31 -8.68 13.53
CA LYS A 32 24.29 -8.45 14.98
C LYS A 32 24.15 -6.96 15.26
N GLN A 33 22.90 -6.51 15.38
CA GLN A 33 22.41 -5.61 16.45
C GLN A 33 20.99 -5.16 16.10
N ALA A 34 20.00 -5.92 16.59
CA ALA A 34 18.71 -5.35 16.92
C ALA A 34 18.86 -4.84 18.35
N ILE A 35 19.02 -3.53 18.53
CA ILE A 35 18.96 -2.92 19.86
C ILE A 35 17.47 -2.91 20.22
N GLN A 36 17.06 -3.95 20.94
CA GLN A 36 15.70 -4.13 21.44
C GLN A 36 15.49 -3.14 22.57
N GLY A 37 15.01 -1.94 22.24
CA GLY A 37 14.52 -1.00 23.23
C GLY A 37 13.08 -1.32 23.60
N ASP A 38 12.86 -2.26 24.52
CA ASP A 38 11.67 -2.23 25.38
C ASP A 38 11.90 -3.14 26.59
N SER A 39 12.06 -2.53 27.75
CA SER A 39 11.76 -3.19 29.01
C SER A 39 11.17 -2.14 29.94
N SER A 40 9.84 -2.05 29.88
CA SER A 40 8.99 -1.35 30.85
C SER A 40 9.00 0.18 30.77
N ALA A 41 8.95 0.75 29.57
CA ALA A 41 8.55 2.14 29.42
C ALA A 41 7.02 2.27 29.59
N ILE A 42 6.57 3.10 30.52
CA ILE A 42 5.19 3.60 30.55
C ILE A 42 4.94 4.24 29.18
N LEU A 43 3.91 3.80 28.45
CA LEU A 43 3.53 4.45 27.18
C LEU A 43 3.09 5.87 27.49
N LYS A 44 3.96 6.84 27.22
CA LYS A 44 3.65 8.26 27.38
C LYS A 44 2.91 8.73 26.13
N ARG A 45 1.72 9.30 26.32
CA ARG A 45 0.99 9.95 25.22
C ARG A 45 1.78 11.19 24.76
N PRO A 46 1.97 11.40 23.45
CA PRO A 46 2.61 12.61 22.94
C PRO A 46 1.79 13.86 23.32
N VAL A 47 2.50 14.96 23.51
CA VAL A 47 1.91 16.26 23.84
C VAL A 47 1.49 16.95 22.55
N GLU A 48 0.32 17.56 22.54
CA GLU A 48 -0.17 18.32 21.39
C GLU A 48 0.64 19.61 21.24
N PRO A 49 1.08 19.96 20.02
CA PRO A 49 1.81 21.21 19.79
C PRO A 49 0.90 22.43 19.97
N GLY A 50 1.48 23.52 20.47
CA GLY A 50 0.80 24.81 20.57
C GLY A 50 0.63 25.48 19.20
N PRO A 51 -0.21 26.53 19.10
CA PRO A 51 -0.34 27.32 17.88
C PRO A 51 0.96 28.05 17.52
N GLU A 52 1.78 28.43 18.51
CA GLU A 52 3.12 29.02 18.29
C GLU A 52 4.15 28.03 17.71
N ASP A 53 3.97 26.72 17.93
CA ASP A 53 4.85 25.70 17.35
C ASP A 53 4.58 25.50 15.85
N CYS A 54 3.45 26.03 15.36
CA CYS A 54 3.11 26.02 13.95
C CYS A 54 3.86 27.13 13.22
N CYS A 55 4.86 26.73 12.44
CA CYS A 55 5.69 27.59 11.57
C CYS A 55 4.89 28.44 10.56
N GLN A 56 3.65 28.07 10.21
CA GLN A 56 2.71 28.75 9.30
C GLN A 56 3.22 29.06 7.88
N SER A 57 4.49 28.80 7.58
CA SER A 57 5.17 29.19 6.34
C SER A 57 5.62 27.97 5.52
N GLY A 58 5.23 26.75 5.94
CA GLY A 58 5.65 25.50 5.29
C GLY A 58 7.07 25.09 5.65
N CYS A 59 7.30 24.67 6.89
CA CYS A 59 8.56 24.08 7.33
C CYS A 59 8.77 22.67 6.73
N LEU A 60 10.04 22.22 6.63
CA LEU A 60 10.42 20.92 6.05
C LEU A 60 9.73 19.72 6.72
N GLU A 61 9.60 19.76 8.05
CA GLU A 61 8.81 18.80 8.82
C GLU A 61 7.72 19.57 9.57
N CYS A 62 6.46 19.26 9.30
CA CYS A 62 5.33 19.90 9.95
C CYS A 62 5.16 19.31 11.36
N VAL A 63 5.13 20.16 12.40
CA VAL A 63 4.96 19.71 13.80
C VAL A 63 3.72 18.84 13.99
N TRP A 64 2.64 19.14 13.26
CA TRP A 64 1.40 18.36 13.28
C TRP A 64 1.53 16.98 12.62
N GLU A 65 2.44 16.81 11.66
CA GLU A 65 2.75 15.49 11.08
C GLU A 65 3.56 14.65 12.07
N VAL A 66 4.56 15.25 12.75
CA VAL A 66 5.32 14.59 13.81
C VAL A 66 4.38 14.10 14.91
N TYR A 67 3.53 15.00 15.41
CA TYR A 67 2.55 14.67 16.43
C TYR A 67 1.61 13.53 15.99
N ARG A 68 1.06 13.57 14.77
CA ARG A 68 0.19 12.50 14.26
C ARG A 68 0.89 11.16 14.14
N ARG A 69 2.16 11.15 13.68
CA ARG A 69 2.99 9.94 13.62
C ARG A 69 3.17 9.35 15.01
N ASP A 70 3.63 10.15 15.96
CA ASP A 70 3.90 9.70 17.32
C ASP A 70 2.62 9.24 18.03
N LEU A 71 1.48 9.89 17.75
CA LEU A 71 0.18 9.51 18.27
C LEU A 71 -0.30 8.17 17.68
N ALA A 72 -0.07 7.93 16.39
CA ALA A 72 -0.38 6.65 15.76
C ALA A 72 0.46 5.50 16.34
N ASP A 73 1.74 5.75 16.62
CA ASP A 73 2.63 4.80 17.27
C ASP A 73 2.19 4.49 18.70
N TYR A 74 1.85 5.53 19.48
CA TYR A 74 1.28 5.37 20.82
C TYR A 74 0.01 4.51 20.80
N ASN A 75 -0.93 4.81 19.89
CA ASN A 75 -2.18 4.06 19.78
C ASN A 75 -1.96 2.60 19.35
N THR A 76 -1.00 2.36 18.47
CA THR A 76 -0.61 1.00 18.04
C THR A 76 -0.02 0.21 19.19
N GLN A 77 0.87 0.81 19.98
CA GLN A 77 1.45 0.18 21.16
C GLN A 77 0.41 -0.07 22.26
N LEU A 78 -0.51 0.88 22.45
CA LEU A 78 -1.62 0.75 23.39
C LEU A 78 -2.55 -0.40 22.99
N ALA A 79 -2.90 -0.50 21.70
CA ALA A 79 -3.72 -1.59 21.18
C ALA A 79 -3.06 -2.96 21.41
N LYS A 80 -1.75 -3.07 21.13
CA LYS A 80 -0.94 -4.28 21.40
C LYS A 80 -0.99 -4.67 22.89
N ARG A 81 -0.82 -3.71 23.81
CA ARG A 81 -0.92 -3.98 25.26
C ARG A 81 -2.33 -4.36 25.71
N GLN A 82 -3.36 -3.83 25.05
CA GLN A 82 -4.77 -4.14 25.34
C GLN A 82 -5.30 -5.38 24.62
N GLY A 83 -4.49 -6.05 23.79
CA GLY A 83 -4.94 -7.18 22.96
C GLY A 83 -5.95 -6.79 21.87
N LYS A 84 -6.08 -5.49 21.56
CA LYS A 84 -6.94 -5.01 20.48
C LYS A 84 -6.14 -5.00 19.17
N PRO A 85 -6.78 -5.28 18.02
CA PRO A 85 -6.12 -5.09 16.74
C PRO A 85 -5.71 -3.61 16.59
N PRO A 86 -4.55 -3.32 15.98
CA PRO A 86 -4.14 -1.95 15.75
C PRO A 86 -5.19 -1.21 14.91
N PRO A 87 -5.35 0.10 15.12
CA PRO A 87 -6.25 0.90 14.28
C PRO A 87 -5.81 0.74 12.82
N LYS A 88 -6.77 0.40 11.95
CA LYS A 88 -6.50 0.32 10.51
C LYS A 88 -6.15 1.74 10.02
N PRO A 89 -5.13 1.91 9.16
CA PRO A 89 -4.95 3.17 8.47
C PRO A 89 -6.24 3.49 7.73
N ALA A 90 -6.67 4.75 7.77
CA ALA A 90 -7.85 5.20 7.04
C ALA A 90 -7.68 4.82 5.56
N ALA A 91 -8.74 4.31 4.93
CA ALA A 91 -8.74 4.08 3.49
C ALA A 91 -8.31 5.36 2.76
N ASP A 92 -7.56 5.21 1.67
CA ASP A 92 -7.02 6.36 0.93
C ASP A 92 -8.17 7.24 0.40
N PRO A 93 -8.36 8.45 0.96
CA PRO A 93 -9.46 9.32 0.56
C PRO A 93 -9.37 9.74 -0.91
N PHE A 94 -8.16 9.79 -1.49
CA PHE A 94 -7.96 10.16 -2.89
C PHE A 94 -8.43 9.05 -3.83
N ALA A 95 -8.08 7.80 -3.54
CA ALA A 95 -8.56 6.66 -4.33
C ALA A 95 -10.09 6.56 -4.33
N ASP A 96 -10.74 6.89 -3.21
CA ASP A 96 -12.19 6.94 -3.11
C ASP A 96 -12.79 8.07 -3.94
N LEU A 97 -12.13 9.24 -3.94
CA LEU A 97 -12.54 10.40 -4.72
C LEU A 97 -12.40 10.15 -6.22
N GLU A 98 -11.29 9.55 -6.67
CA GLU A 98 -11.08 9.18 -8.07
C GLU A 98 -12.19 8.27 -8.60
N ARG A 99 -12.61 7.27 -7.80
CA ARG A 99 -13.74 6.41 -8.17
C ARG A 99 -15.05 7.18 -8.28
N LYS A 100 -15.29 8.16 -7.40
CA LYS A 100 -16.48 9.01 -7.46
C LYS A 100 -16.47 9.91 -8.70
N ILE A 101 -15.33 10.52 -9.02
CA ILE A 101 -15.18 11.35 -10.22
C ILE A 101 -15.48 10.52 -11.48
N ALA A 102 -14.89 9.33 -11.60
CA ALA A 102 -15.13 8.44 -12.74
C ALA A 102 -16.62 8.02 -12.87
N GLN A 103 -17.30 7.75 -11.75
CA GLN A 103 -18.74 7.44 -11.75
C GLN A 103 -19.58 8.65 -12.21
N GLN A 104 -19.24 9.85 -11.74
CA GLN A 104 -19.93 11.07 -12.13
C GLN A 104 -19.76 11.37 -13.62
N GLU A 105 -18.56 11.20 -14.16
CA GLU A 105 -18.29 11.39 -15.59
C GLU A 105 -19.06 10.37 -16.43
N LYS A 106 -19.08 9.09 -16.02
CA LYS A 106 -19.85 8.06 -16.73
C LYS A 106 -21.34 8.37 -16.74
N HIS A 107 -21.91 8.74 -15.59
CA HIS A 107 -23.32 9.13 -15.50
C HIS A 107 -23.63 10.35 -16.38
N ARG A 108 -22.74 11.35 -16.40
CA ARG A 108 -22.87 12.50 -17.30
C ARG A 108 -22.86 12.08 -18.78
N GLN A 109 -21.98 11.17 -19.17
CA GLN A 109 -21.91 10.67 -20.54
C GLN A 109 -23.16 9.88 -20.94
N GLU A 110 -23.72 9.07 -20.04
CA GLU A 110 -24.96 8.33 -20.28
C GLU A 110 -26.14 9.28 -20.52
N LEU A 111 -26.23 10.37 -19.74
CA LEU A 111 -27.24 11.41 -19.93
C LEU A 111 -27.05 12.17 -21.26
N GLU A 112 -25.81 12.51 -21.62
CA GLU A 112 -25.49 13.18 -22.89
C GLU A 112 -25.69 12.27 -24.11
N ALA A 113 -25.43 10.97 -23.99
CA ALA A 113 -25.67 9.98 -25.03
C ALA A 113 -27.17 9.72 -25.25
N GLY A 114 -27.99 9.85 -24.20
CA GLY A 114 -29.45 9.75 -24.28
C GLY A 114 -30.15 11.03 -24.75
N ALA A 115 -29.46 12.18 -24.77
CA ALA A 115 -30.03 13.44 -25.20
C ALA A 115 -30.09 13.49 -26.74
N PRO A 116 -31.27 13.70 -27.36
CA PRO A 116 -31.34 13.91 -28.81
C PRO A 116 -30.54 15.17 -29.14
N LYS A 117 -29.51 15.05 -29.99
CA LYS A 117 -28.78 16.21 -30.50
C LYS A 117 -29.75 17.07 -31.29
N ALA A 118 -30.23 18.15 -30.69
CA ALA A 118 -30.99 19.17 -31.41
C ALA A 118 -30.07 19.74 -32.49
N ASP A 119 -30.36 19.36 -33.73
CA ASP A 119 -29.66 19.83 -34.91
C ASP A 119 -29.71 21.37 -34.96
N ARG A 120 -28.60 22.01 -34.61
CA ARG A 120 -28.40 23.46 -34.76
C ARG A 120 -28.07 23.79 -36.21
N ARG A 121 -28.94 23.41 -37.15
CA ARG A 121 -28.85 23.76 -38.56
C ARG A 121 -30.12 24.46 -39.01
N THR A 122 -30.34 25.68 -38.55
CA THR A 122 -31.14 26.66 -39.30
C THR A 122 -30.69 28.06 -38.92
N GLY A 123 -30.40 28.89 -39.93
CA GLY A 123 -30.33 30.34 -39.77
C GLY A 123 -29.09 31.07 -40.26
N HIS A 124 -28.56 30.74 -41.44
CA HIS A 124 -27.84 31.71 -42.27
C HIS A 124 -28.36 31.61 -43.71
N ALA A 125 -29.57 32.12 -43.92
CA ALA A 125 -30.05 32.49 -45.25
C ALA A 125 -30.29 34.01 -45.19
N LYS A 126 -29.27 34.77 -45.59
CA LYS A 126 -29.37 36.19 -45.91
C LYS A 126 -28.95 36.37 -47.36
N ASP A 127 -29.75 35.82 -48.26
CA ASP A 127 -29.74 36.17 -49.68
C ASP A 127 -31.15 36.60 -50.04
N ALA A 128 -31.36 37.91 -50.19
CA ALA A 128 -32.48 38.47 -50.93
C ALA A 128 -32.00 39.80 -51.57
N PRO A 129 -32.36 40.06 -52.84
CA PRO A 129 -31.70 41.01 -53.75
C PRO A 129 -31.94 42.48 -53.45
#